data_AF-A0A024UM10-F1
#
_entry.id   AF-A0A024UM10-F1
#
_cell.length_a   1.000
_cell.length_b   1.000
_cell.length_c   1.000
_cell.angle_alpha   90.00
_cell.angle_beta   90.00
_cell.angle_gamma   90.00
#
_symmetry.space_group_name_H-M   'P 1'
#
loop_
_entity.id
_entity.type
_entity.pdbx_description
1 polymer ?
#
loop_
_entity_poly.entity_id
_entity_poly.type
_entity_poly.pdbx_seq_one_letter_code
_entity_poly.pdbx_strand_id
1 'polypeptide(L)'
;MAVGTSIMENAADFVEYVSRSTFRIGALAAVQVAVFVFVQVFLATAVYRPAVERDPSTMILAIPDARYGYGTQDLFELYMWMGPAVRRWYIYFELVDLFVFIPTYAPFLTLLLLLVHRRLGRHEPLIIYLPFVAAIFDAFENAAHIYTAHTFESLESVQKETWILAAHVGSISNIFKWGAIGAVFVLLCWNFGKTTIHAGLDNTDPSKKSD
;
A
#
# COMPACT_ATOMS: atom_id res chain seq x y z
N MET A 1 -23.33 -17.26 23.01
CA MET A 1 -22.65 -16.05 22.50
C MET A 1 -21.51 -16.54 21.64
N ALA A 2 -21.61 -16.37 20.32
CA ALA A 2 -20.49 -16.69 19.44
C ALA A 2 -19.35 -15.73 19.81
N VAL A 3 -18.22 -16.29 20.25
CA VAL A 3 -16.96 -15.54 20.31
C VAL A 3 -16.67 -15.22 18.85
N GLY A 4 -16.99 -13.99 18.43
CA GLY A 4 -16.69 -13.56 17.07
C GLY A 4 -15.20 -13.70 16.85
N THR A 5 -14.80 -14.50 15.86
CA THR A 5 -13.40 -14.62 15.48
C THR A 5 -12.86 -13.22 15.22
N SER A 6 -11.73 -12.89 15.86
CA SER A 6 -11.17 -11.56 15.69
C SER A 6 -10.79 -11.33 14.23
N ILE A 7 -10.78 -10.08 13.77
CA ILE A 7 -10.35 -9.74 12.41
C ILE A 7 -8.94 -10.29 12.14
N MET A 8 -8.10 -10.35 13.17
CA MET A 8 -6.74 -10.91 13.06
C MET A 8 -6.77 -12.43 12.89
N GLU A 9 -7.68 -13.15 13.54
CA GLU A 9 -7.85 -14.60 13.36
C GLU A 9 -8.35 -14.92 11.94
N ASN A 10 -9.35 -14.20 11.45
CA ASN A 10 -9.85 -14.39 10.07
C ASN A 10 -8.75 -14.08 9.02
N ALA A 11 -7.92 -13.07 9.28
CA ALA A 11 -6.78 -12.74 8.42
C ALA A 11 -5.70 -13.85 8.46
N ALA A 12 -5.38 -14.36 9.64
CA ALA A 12 -4.44 -15.47 9.81
C ALA A 12 -4.95 -16.75 9.11
N ASP A 13 -6.23 -17.10 9.28
CA ASP A 13 -6.87 -18.24 8.64
C ASP A 13 -6.86 -18.12 7.12
N PHE A 14 -7.12 -16.93 6.57
CA PHE A 14 -7.06 -16.68 5.13
C PHE A 14 -5.63 -16.83 4.60
N VAL A 15 -4.64 -16.24 5.28
CA VAL A 15 -3.23 -16.36 4.93
C VAL A 15 -2.81 -17.83 4.98
N GLU A 16 -3.22 -18.58 5.99
CA GLU A 16 -2.94 -20.01 6.08
C GLU A 16 -3.57 -20.77 4.90
N TYR A 17 -4.85 -20.52 4.60
CA TYR A 17 -5.57 -21.16 3.49
C TYR A 17 -4.88 -20.94 2.13
N VAL A 18 -4.45 -19.71 1.83
CA VAL A 18 -3.78 -19.40 0.55
C VAL A 18 -2.38 -20.01 0.53
N SER A 19 -1.64 -19.99 1.64
CA SER A 19 -0.26 -20.48 1.71
C SER A 19 -0.08 -21.97 1.40
N ARG A 20 -1.15 -22.77 1.50
CA ARG A 20 -1.13 -24.22 1.27
C ARG A 20 -1.05 -24.63 -0.21
N SER A 21 -1.15 -23.70 -1.16
CA SER A 21 -1.15 -24.03 -2.60
C SER A 21 -0.53 -22.95 -3.48
N THR A 22 0.44 -23.35 -4.33
CA THR A 22 1.05 -22.48 -5.35
C THR A 22 0.00 -21.89 -6.30
N PHE A 23 -1.05 -22.65 -6.63
CA PHE A 23 -2.15 -22.16 -7.47
C PHE A 23 -2.89 -20.99 -6.78
N ARG A 24 -3.21 -21.13 -5.47
CA ARG A 24 -3.91 -20.07 -4.72
C ARG A 24 -3.05 -18.82 -4.57
N ILE A 25 -1.75 -18.99 -4.35
CA ILE A 25 -0.78 -17.89 -4.32
C ILE A 25 -0.73 -17.18 -5.67
N GLY A 26 -0.65 -17.94 -6.77
CA GLY A 26 -0.66 -17.39 -8.13
C GLY A 26 -1.96 -16.65 -8.47
N ALA A 27 -3.10 -17.19 -8.05
CA ALA A 27 -4.40 -16.54 -8.23
C ALA A 27 -4.47 -15.21 -7.45
N LEU A 28 -4.03 -15.19 -6.18
CA LEU A 28 -3.99 -13.97 -5.38
C LEU A 28 -3.04 -12.93 -6.00
N ALA A 29 -1.87 -13.35 -6.49
CA ALA A 29 -0.94 -12.47 -7.18
C ALA A 29 -1.57 -11.87 -8.46
N ALA A 30 -2.27 -12.68 -9.25
CA ALA A 30 -2.96 -12.21 -10.45
C ALA A 30 -4.06 -11.19 -10.12
N VAL A 31 -4.85 -11.43 -9.05
CA VAL A 31 -5.83 -10.47 -8.55
C VAL A 31 -5.14 -9.17 -8.11
N GLN A 32 -4.07 -9.25 -7.33
CA GLN A 32 -3.33 -8.06 -6.88
C GLN A 32 -2.76 -7.25 -8.06
N VAL A 33 -2.23 -7.91 -9.09
CA VAL A 33 -1.77 -7.25 -10.32
C VAL A 33 -2.93 -6.58 -11.04
N ALA A 34 -4.08 -7.26 -11.19
CA ALA A 34 -5.26 -6.69 -11.84
C ALA A 34 -5.78 -5.45 -11.09
N VAL A 35 -5.85 -5.50 -9.76
CA VAL A 35 -6.25 -4.36 -8.92
C VAL A 35 -5.24 -3.22 -9.07
N PHE A 36 -3.94 -3.51 -9.00
CA PHE A 36 -2.91 -2.49 -9.19
C PHE A 36 -3.03 -1.80 -10.56
N VAL A 37 -3.16 -2.57 -11.64
CA VAL A 37 -3.36 -2.02 -13.00
C VAL A 37 -4.63 -1.18 -13.07
N PHE A 38 -5.73 -1.64 -12.48
CA PHE A 38 -6.98 -0.88 -12.40
C PHE A 38 -6.78 0.47 -11.70
N VAL A 39 -6.13 0.49 -10.54
CA VAL A 39 -5.83 1.72 -9.78
C VAL A 39 -4.97 2.69 -10.60
N GLN A 40 -3.93 2.19 -11.28
CA GLN A 40 -3.07 3.02 -12.13
C GLN A 40 -3.83 3.61 -13.34
N VAL A 41 -4.67 2.80 -14.00
CA VAL A 41 -5.51 3.26 -15.11
C VAL A 41 -6.53 4.27 -14.63
N PHE A 42 -7.16 4.04 -13.48
CA PHE A 42 -8.13 4.97 -12.90
C PHE A 42 -7.48 6.31 -12.56
N LEU A 43 -6.31 6.29 -11.90
CA LEU A 43 -5.53 7.49 -11.61
C LEU A 43 -5.16 8.27 -12.88
N ALA A 44 -4.65 7.57 -13.90
CA ALA A 44 -4.26 8.18 -15.16
C ALA A 44 -5.45 8.83 -15.90
N THR A 45 -6.59 8.16 -15.92
CA THR A 45 -7.74 8.57 -16.75
C THR A 45 -8.71 9.51 -16.04
N ALA A 46 -8.93 9.36 -14.73
CA ALA A 46 -9.91 10.14 -13.98
C ALA A 46 -9.28 11.34 -13.24
N VAL A 47 -7.97 11.29 -12.94
CA VAL A 47 -7.28 12.36 -12.20
C VAL A 47 -6.28 13.10 -13.09
N TYR A 48 -5.25 12.41 -13.59
CA TYR A 48 -4.15 13.09 -14.31
C TYR A 48 -4.61 13.67 -15.65
N ARG A 49 -5.28 12.89 -16.50
CA ARG A 49 -5.71 13.37 -17.82
C ARG A 49 -6.61 14.62 -17.71
N PRO A 50 -7.67 14.65 -16.88
CA PRO A 50 -8.49 15.85 -16.72
C PRO A 50 -7.74 17.05 -16.11
N ALA A 51 -6.77 16.82 -15.22
CA ALA A 51 -5.95 17.90 -14.66
C ALA A 51 -5.05 18.54 -15.72
N VAL A 52 -4.39 17.73 -16.56
CA VAL A 52 -3.54 18.20 -17.65
C VAL A 52 -4.35 18.90 -18.75
N GLU A 53 -5.52 18.35 -19.12
CA GLU A 53 -6.39 19.00 -20.11
C GLU A 53 -6.90 20.37 -19.64
N ARG A 54 -7.02 20.58 -18.32
CA ARG A 54 -7.40 21.87 -17.72
C ARG A 54 -6.27 22.90 -17.80
N ASP A 55 -5.03 22.51 -17.53
CA ASP A 55 -3.86 23.39 -17.63
C ASP A 55 -2.68 22.69 -18.33
N PRO A 56 -2.68 22.68 -19.68
CA PRO A 56 -1.69 21.95 -20.47
C PRO A 56 -0.27 22.49 -20.35
N SER A 57 -0.11 23.70 -19.81
CA SER A 57 1.16 24.41 -19.71
C SER A 57 1.93 24.12 -18.42
N THR A 58 1.29 23.42 -17.48
CA THR A 58 1.85 23.16 -16.15
C THR A 58 2.54 21.79 -16.06
N MET A 59 3.58 21.72 -15.23
CA MET A 59 4.23 20.46 -14.89
C MET A 59 3.25 19.55 -14.13
N ILE A 60 3.22 18.26 -14.48
CA ILE A 60 2.39 17.27 -13.79
C ILE A 60 2.85 17.20 -12.32
N LEU A 61 1.94 17.53 -11.41
CA LEU A 61 2.18 17.41 -9.97
C LEU A 61 1.82 16.01 -9.49
N ALA A 62 2.80 15.30 -8.92
CA ALA A 62 2.58 13.97 -8.38
C ALA A 62 1.60 14.01 -7.19
N ILE A 63 0.65 13.08 -7.16
CA ILE A 63 -0.20 12.85 -5.98
C ILE A 63 0.64 12.46 -4.76
N PRO A 64 0.14 12.68 -3.53
CA PRO A 64 0.97 12.52 -2.33
C PRO A 64 1.37 11.07 -2.08
N ASP A 65 0.54 10.09 -2.44
CA ASP A 65 0.85 8.66 -2.33
C ASP A 65 2.12 8.24 -3.06
N ALA A 66 2.47 8.91 -4.16
CA ALA A 66 3.65 8.61 -4.94
C ALA A 66 4.95 9.21 -4.35
N ARG A 67 4.87 9.91 -3.22
CA ARG A 67 5.98 10.62 -2.56
C ARG A 67 6.33 9.97 -1.23
N TYR A 68 7.54 10.24 -0.73
CA TYR A 68 7.96 9.91 0.64
C TYR A 68 7.87 11.16 1.52
N GLY A 69 6.68 11.39 2.06
CA GLY A 69 6.30 12.64 2.71
C GLY A 69 6.04 13.78 1.71
N TYR A 70 5.35 14.81 2.20
CA TYR A 70 5.03 16.03 1.46
C TYR A 70 4.73 17.18 2.42
N GLY A 71 4.88 18.41 1.95
CA GLY A 71 4.50 19.60 2.69
C GLY A 71 3.03 19.97 2.51
N THR A 72 2.50 20.77 3.44
CA THR A 72 1.17 21.41 3.31
C THR A 72 1.04 22.22 2.02
N GLN A 73 2.13 22.88 1.61
CA GLN A 73 2.19 23.67 0.38
C GLN A 73 2.09 22.80 -0.88
N ASP A 74 2.74 21.62 -0.90
CA ASP A 74 2.64 20.67 -2.02
C ASP A 74 1.19 20.26 -2.26
N LEU A 75 0.47 19.99 -1.17
CA LEU A 75 -0.93 19.59 -1.21
C LEU A 75 -1.84 20.74 -1.69
N PHE A 76 -1.55 21.96 -1.25
CA PHE A 76 -2.25 23.15 -1.71
C PHE A 76 -2.08 23.35 -3.22
N GLU A 77 -0.84 23.30 -3.72
CA GLU A 77 -0.52 23.45 -5.14
C GLU A 77 -1.18 22.36 -5.99
N LEU A 78 -1.14 21.10 -5.52
CA LEU A 78 -1.83 19.98 -6.15
C LEU A 78 -3.33 20.24 -6.28
N TYR A 79 -3.99 20.68 -5.22
CA TYR A 79 -5.43 20.90 -5.20
C TYR A 79 -5.87 22.13 -5.99
N MET A 80 -5.02 23.16 -6.07
CA MET A 80 -5.18 24.28 -7.00
C MET A 80 -5.12 23.81 -8.45
N TRP A 81 -4.09 23.03 -8.78
CA TRP A 81 -3.84 22.50 -10.12
C TRP A 81 -4.97 21.57 -10.59
N MET A 82 -5.40 20.63 -9.75
CA MET A 82 -6.55 19.75 -10.01
C MET A 82 -7.84 20.55 -10.24
N GLY A 83 -8.14 21.50 -9.36
CA GLY A 83 -9.40 22.23 -9.38
C GLY A 83 -10.59 21.39 -8.91
N PRO A 84 -11.77 22.01 -8.77
CA PRO A 84 -12.89 21.42 -8.05
C PRO A 84 -13.44 20.15 -8.69
N ALA A 85 -13.48 20.07 -10.03
CA ALA A 85 -13.99 18.88 -10.72
C ALA A 85 -13.05 17.68 -10.56
N VAL A 86 -11.75 17.87 -10.76
CA VAL A 86 -10.76 16.80 -10.65
C VAL A 86 -10.56 16.36 -9.20
N ARG A 87 -10.65 17.29 -8.23
CA ARG A 87 -10.60 16.92 -6.80
C ARG A 87 -11.69 15.94 -6.39
N ARG A 88 -12.88 16.00 -7.00
CA ARG A 88 -13.94 15.00 -6.76
C ARG A 88 -13.52 13.61 -7.25
N TRP A 89 -12.93 13.52 -8.43
CA TRP A 89 -12.36 12.27 -8.94
C TRP A 89 -11.20 11.76 -8.09
N TYR A 90 -10.37 12.67 -7.59
CA TYR A 90 -9.31 12.32 -6.66
C TYR A 90 -9.87 11.74 -5.35
N ILE A 91 -10.94 12.30 -4.77
CA ILE A 91 -11.62 11.71 -3.61
C ILE A 91 -12.14 10.30 -3.93
N TYR A 92 -12.70 10.06 -5.13
CA TYR A 92 -13.10 8.71 -5.53
C TYR A 92 -11.91 7.76 -5.68
N PHE A 93 -10.77 8.24 -6.17
CA PHE A 93 -9.51 7.50 -6.20
C PHE A 93 -9.06 7.09 -4.80
N GLU A 94 -9.03 8.02 -3.84
CA GLU A 94 -8.70 7.74 -2.43
C GLU A 94 -9.65 6.71 -1.80
N LEU A 95 -10.94 6.75 -2.14
CA LEU A 95 -11.91 5.75 -1.67
C LEU A 95 -11.66 4.37 -2.28
N VAL A 96 -11.28 4.30 -3.58
CA VAL A 96 -10.90 3.04 -4.23
C VAL A 96 -9.65 2.47 -3.57
N ASP A 97 -8.68 3.31 -3.25
CA ASP A 97 -7.46 2.90 -2.57
C ASP A 97 -7.79 2.33 -1.17
N LEU A 98 -8.57 3.06 -0.38
CA LEU A 98 -8.99 2.67 0.97
C LEU A 98 -9.79 1.36 1.01
N PHE A 99 -10.75 1.17 0.10
CA PHE A 99 -11.70 0.06 0.16
C PHE A 99 -11.35 -1.12 -0.76
N VAL A 100 -10.47 -0.94 -1.73
CA VAL A 100 -10.11 -1.99 -2.70
C VAL A 100 -8.63 -2.31 -2.62
N PHE A 101 -7.74 -1.32 -2.67
CA PHE A 101 -6.30 -1.58 -2.74
C PHE A 101 -5.71 -2.02 -1.40
N ILE A 102 -5.99 -1.30 -0.31
CA ILE A 102 -5.51 -1.67 1.04
C ILE A 102 -5.90 -3.10 1.42
N PRO A 103 -7.18 -3.51 1.29
CA PRO A 103 -7.60 -4.86 1.65
C PRO A 103 -7.00 -5.96 0.77
N THR A 104 -6.44 -5.65 -0.40
CA THR A 104 -5.81 -6.66 -1.25
C THR A 104 -4.29 -6.72 -1.05
N TYR A 105 -3.61 -5.57 -0.96
CA TYR A 105 -2.14 -5.57 -0.88
C TYR A 105 -1.63 -6.04 0.49
N ALA A 106 -2.30 -5.67 1.59
CA ALA A 106 -1.80 -6.01 2.92
C ALA A 106 -1.81 -7.53 3.17
N PRO A 107 -2.91 -8.27 2.90
CA PRO A 107 -2.90 -9.73 2.97
C PRO A 107 -1.91 -10.36 1.98
N PHE A 108 -1.78 -9.81 0.77
CA PHE A 108 -0.84 -10.33 -0.23
C PHE A 108 0.62 -10.23 0.25
N LEU A 109 1.05 -9.07 0.75
CA LEU A 109 2.40 -8.86 1.28
C LEU A 109 2.66 -9.72 2.53
N THR A 110 1.67 -9.85 3.43
CA THR A 110 1.80 -10.72 4.60
C THR A 110 1.95 -12.18 4.20
N LEU A 111 1.16 -12.65 3.23
CA LEU A 111 1.28 -14.00 2.69
C LEU A 111 2.67 -14.24 2.07
N LEU A 112 3.19 -13.29 1.27
CA LEU A 112 4.52 -13.41 0.70
C LEU A 112 5.59 -13.51 1.79
N LEU A 113 5.53 -12.66 2.82
CA LEU A 113 6.45 -12.73 3.95
C LEU A 113 6.36 -14.08 4.67
N LEU A 114 5.17 -14.57 4.94
CA LEU A 114 4.97 -15.87 5.58
C LEU A 114 5.54 -17.01 4.74
N LEU A 115 5.31 -17.00 3.43
CA LEU A 115 5.81 -18.04 2.52
C LEU A 115 7.34 -18.10 2.50
N VAL A 116 7.99 -16.95 2.38
CA VAL A 116 9.45 -16.88 2.37
C VAL A 116 10.00 -17.24 3.76
N HIS A 117 9.33 -16.85 4.85
CA HIS A 117 9.78 -17.17 6.19
C HIS A 117 9.62 -18.66 6.54
N ARG A 118 8.50 -19.30 6.17
CA ARG A 118 8.27 -20.74 6.39
C ARG A 118 9.30 -21.62 5.68
N ARG A 119 9.97 -21.12 4.64
CA ARG A 119 11.10 -21.81 4.00
C ARG A 119 12.38 -21.77 4.84
N LEU A 120 12.51 -20.85 5.80
CA LEU A 120 13.66 -20.72 6.70
C LEU A 120 13.47 -21.47 8.04
N GLY A 121 12.24 -21.79 8.42
CA GLY A 121 11.93 -22.48 9.67
C GLY A 121 10.43 -22.55 9.97
N ARG A 122 10.07 -23.23 11.06
CA ARG A 122 8.66 -23.50 11.44
C ARG A 122 8.03 -22.42 12.33
N HIS A 123 8.80 -21.44 12.82
CA HIS A 123 8.25 -20.38 13.68
C HIS A 123 7.66 -19.24 12.86
N GLU A 124 6.52 -18.72 13.29
CA GLU A 124 5.86 -17.57 12.66
C GLU A 124 6.20 -16.29 13.43
N PRO A 125 7.09 -15.43 12.92
CA PRO A 125 7.45 -14.21 13.60
C PRO A 125 6.35 -13.17 13.41
N LEU A 126 6.06 -12.40 14.46
CA LEU A 126 5.09 -11.29 14.42
C LEU A 126 5.37 -10.27 13.31
N ILE A 127 6.62 -10.20 12.83
CA ILE A 127 7.05 -9.30 11.77
C ILE A 127 6.33 -9.53 10.42
N ILE A 128 5.71 -10.71 10.21
CA ILE A 128 4.91 -10.96 8.99
C ILE A 128 3.66 -10.08 8.90
N TYR A 129 3.20 -9.51 10.02
CA TYR A 129 2.04 -8.62 10.10
C TYR A 129 2.39 -7.14 9.88
N LEU A 130 3.66 -6.82 9.62
CA LEU A 130 4.09 -5.45 9.29
C LEU A 130 3.29 -4.80 8.12
N PRO A 131 2.85 -5.51 7.08
CA PRO A 131 1.96 -4.94 6.06
C PRO A 131 0.64 -4.38 6.60
N PHE A 132 0.09 -4.93 7.69
CA PHE A 132 -1.10 -4.36 8.32
C PHE A 132 -0.80 -3.04 9.05
N VAL A 133 0.41 -2.88 9.58
CA VAL A 133 0.86 -1.59 10.13
C VAL A 133 0.94 -0.55 9.02
N ALA A 134 1.49 -0.92 7.85
CA ALA A 134 1.46 -0.04 6.68
C ALA A 134 0.04 0.35 6.28
N ALA A 135 -0.89 -0.62 6.22
CA ALA A 135 -2.30 -0.40 5.91
C ALA A 135 -3.02 0.55 6.86
N ILE A 136 -2.67 0.53 8.16
CA ILE A 136 -3.25 1.47 9.14
C ILE A 136 -2.81 2.90 8.84
N PHE A 137 -1.51 3.11 8.57
CA PHE A 137 -1.01 4.43 8.21
C PHE A 137 -1.53 4.89 6.84
N ASP A 138 -1.68 3.96 5.89
CA ASP A 138 -2.31 4.23 4.60
C ASP A 138 -3.74 4.74 4.79
N ALA A 139 -4.55 4.05 5.60
CA ALA A 139 -5.91 4.49 5.90
C ALA A 139 -5.98 5.88 6.56
N PHE A 140 -5.04 6.23 7.44
CA PHE A 140 -4.94 7.58 8.00
C PHE A 140 -4.54 8.63 6.95
N GLU A 141 -3.64 8.27 6.05
CA GLU A 141 -3.27 9.12 4.91
C GLU A 141 -4.47 9.38 3.99
N ASN A 142 -5.13 8.34 3.47
CA ASN A 142 -6.28 8.52 2.58
C ASN A 142 -7.38 9.35 3.26
N ALA A 143 -7.65 9.11 4.55
CA ALA A 143 -8.64 9.89 5.30
C ALA A 143 -8.27 11.38 5.36
N ALA A 144 -6.99 11.69 5.58
CA ALA A 144 -6.49 13.05 5.56
C ALA A 144 -6.59 13.69 4.16
N HIS A 145 -6.23 12.96 3.09
CA HIS A 145 -6.37 13.43 1.71
C HIS A 145 -7.82 13.68 1.32
N ILE A 146 -8.73 12.77 1.65
CA ILE A 146 -10.17 12.95 1.41
C ILE A 146 -10.66 14.21 2.11
N TYR A 147 -10.35 14.38 3.40
CA TYR A 147 -10.75 15.57 4.16
C TYR A 147 -10.20 16.85 3.54
N THR A 148 -8.90 16.90 3.29
CA THR A 148 -8.21 18.09 2.77
C THR A 148 -8.62 18.43 1.34
N ALA A 149 -8.85 17.44 0.48
CA ALA A 149 -9.37 17.66 -0.89
C ALA A 149 -10.83 18.13 -0.88
N HIS A 150 -11.66 17.57 0.01
CA HIS A 150 -13.08 17.92 0.13
C HIS A 150 -13.29 19.34 0.67
N THR A 151 -12.52 19.72 1.69
CA THR A 151 -12.62 21.02 2.37
C THR A 151 -11.70 22.09 1.76
N PHE A 152 -11.11 21.82 0.60
CA PHE A 152 -10.18 22.73 -0.04
C PHE A 152 -10.83 24.02 -0.54
N GLU A 153 -10.29 25.15 -0.08
CA GLU A 153 -10.65 26.50 -0.47
C GLU A 153 -9.38 27.29 -0.82
N SER A 154 -9.31 27.76 -2.07
CA SER A 154 -8.09 28.31 -2.68
C SER A 154 -7.50 29.53 -1.96
N LEU A 155 -8.29 30.26 -1.17
CA LEU A 155 -7.84 31.47 -0.48
C LEU A 155 -7.67 31.29 1.03
N GLU A 156 -8.24 30.21 1.60
CA GLU A 156 -8.39 30.08 3.05
C GLU A 156 -7.81 28.79 3.62
N SER A 157 -7.61 27.73 2.82
CA SER A 157 -7.17 26.42 3.32
C SER A 157 -5.88 26.48 4.14
N VAL A 158 -4.90 27.26 3.70
CA VAL A 158 -3.62 27.45 4.42
C VAL A 158 -3.73 28.31 5.68
N GLN A 159 -4.89 28.89 5.94
CA GLN A 159 -5.19 29.65 7.17
C GLN A 159 -6.01 28.82 8.17
N LYS A 160 -6.61 27.70 7.71
CA LYS A 160 -7.43 26.82 8.55
C LYS A 160 -6.55 25.80 9.25
N GLU A 161 -6.38 25.95 10.57
CA GLU A 161 -5.55 25.07 11.40
C GLU A 161 -5.93 23.59 11.25
N THR A 162 -7.22 23.27 11.14
CA THR A 162 -7.69 21.89 10.95
C THR A 162 -7.26 21.30 9.59
N TRP A 163 -7.24 22.11 8.53
CA TRP A 163 -6.77 21.69 7.21
C TRP A 163 -5.27 21.45 7.22
N ILE A 164 -4.51 22.35 7.83
CA ILE A 164 -3.06 22.22 8.01
C ILE A 164 -2.74 20.98 8.84
N LEU A 165 -3.43 20.75 9.95
CA LEU A 165 -3.21 19.58 10.80
C LEU A 165 -3.49 18.28 10.05
N ALA A 166 -4.59 18.21 9.29
CA ALA A 166 -4.90 17.05 8.47
C ALA A 166 -3.80 16.80 7.42
N ALA A 167 -3.31 17.83 6.73
CA ALA A 167 -2.19 17.69 5.79
C ALA A 167 -0.92 17.13 6.45
N HIS A 168 -0.60 17.57 7.67
CA HIS A 168 0.54 17.03 8.43
C HIS A 168 0.32 15.57 8.86
N VAL A 169 -0.87 15.23 9.34
CA VAL A 169 -1.22 13.84 9.71
C VAL A 169 -1.08 12.94 8.49
N GLY A 170 -1.60 13.37 7.33
CA GLY A 170 -1.46 12.62 6.10
C GLY A 170 0.01 12.43 5.69
N SER A 171 0.83 13.48 5.78
CA SER A 171 2.26 13.42 5.43
C SER A 171 3.06 12.49 6.35
N ILE A 172 2.83 12.59 7.65
CA ILE A 172 3.46 11.71 8.65
C ILE A 172 3.03 10.25 8.41
N SER A 173 1.74 10.03 8.15
CA SER A 173 1.22 8.70 7.88
C SER A 173 1.80 8.11 6.59
N ASN A 174 1.95 8.91 5.54
CA ASN A 174 2.63 8.52 4.30
C ASN A 174 4.08 8.05 4.55
N ILE A 175 4.84 8.80 5.36
CA ILE A 175 6.21 8.43 5.73
C ILE A 175 6.24 7.08 6.45
N PHE A 176 5.34 6.87 7.43
CA PHE A 176 5.27 5.60 8.15
C PHE A 176 4.80 4.44 7.27
N LYS A 177 3.83 4.66 6.38
CA LYS A 177 3.39 3.70 5.36
C LYS A 177 4.58 3.24 4.53
N TRP A 178 5.29 4.18 3.89
CA TRP A 178 6.41 3.83 3.02
C TRP A 178 7.60 3.26 3.77
N GLY A 179 7.86 3.71 5.01
CA GLY A 179 8.86 3.10 5.88
C GLY A 179 8.54 1.64 6.19
N ALA A 180 7.28 1.33 6.53
CA ALA A 180 6.83 -0.04 6.78
C ALA A 180 6.87 -0.90 5.50
N ILE A 181 6.41 -0.39 4.36
CA ILE A 181 6.49 -1.07 3.06
C ILE A 181 7.96 -1.33 2.67
N GLY A 182 8.84 -0.35 2.84
CA GLY A 182 10.28 -0.50 2.59
C GLY A 182 10.88 -1.61 3.46
N ALA A 183 10.55 -1.65 4.75
CA ALA A 183 10.98 -2.71 5.64
C ALA A 183 10.44 -4.10 5.22
N VAL A 184 9.18 -4.19 4.76
CA VAL A 184 8.61 -5.42 4.20
C VAL A 184 9.44 -5.91 3.00
N PHE A 185 9.80 -5.03 2.06
CA PHE A 185 10.63 -5.39 0.91
C PHE A 185 12.04 -5.84 1.32
N VAL A 186 12.67 -5.14 2.28
CA VAL A 186 13.97 -5.55 2.81
C VAL A 186 13.89 -6.96 3.40
N LEU A 187 12.85 -7.27 4.19
CA LEU A 187 12.64 -8.59 4.77
C LEU A 187 12.39 -9.67 3.73
N LEU A 188 11.59 -9.36 2.70
CA LEU A 188 11.34 -10.28 1.58
C LEU A 188 12.65 -10.61 0.86
N CYS A 189 13.42 -9.59 0.44
CA CYS A 189 14.68 -9.77 -0.25
C CYS A 189 15.71 -10.53 0.60
N TRP A 190 15.84 -10.17 1.88
CA TRP A 190 16.76 -10.80 2.82
C TRP A 190 16.42 -12.28 3.03
N ASN A 191 15.16 -12.58 3.33
CA ASN A 191 14.73 -13.95 3.56
C ASN A 191 14.80 -14.79 2.27
N PHE A 192 14.45 -14.20 1.13
CA PHE A 192 14.56 -14.87 -0.17
C PHE A 192 16.03 -15.21 -0.50
N GLY A 193 16.95 -14.26 -0.27
CA GLY A 193 18.38 -14.48 -0.42
C GLY A 193 18.88 -15.66 0.42
N LYS A 194 18.49 -15.72 1.70
CA LYS A 194 18.82 -16.86 2.57
C LYS A 194 18.27 -18.19 2.05
N THR A 195 17.01 -18.23 1.61
CA THR A 195 16.42 -19.47 1.07
C THR A 195 17.15 -19.96 -0.18
N THR A 196 17.60 -19.05 -1.03
CA THR A 196 18.34 -19.37 -2.26
C THR A 196 19.74 -19.90 -1.94
N ILE A 197 20.43 -19.30 -0.97
CA ILE A 197 21.76 -19.75 -0.51
C ILE A 197 21.67 -21.14 0.12
N HIS A 198 20.69 -21.37 1.01
CA HIS A 198 20.50 -22.69 1.62
C HIS A 198 20.19 -23.79 0.59
N ALA A 199 19.34 -23.51 -0.40
CA ALA A 199 19.06 -24.45 -1.48
C ALA A 199 20.29 -24.70 -2.39
N GLY A 200 21.13 -23.69 -2.59
CA GLY A 200 22.40 -23.85 -3.31
C GLY A 200 23.39 -24.75 -2.58
N LEU A 201 23.52 -24.57 -1.26
CA LEU A 201 24.41 -25.38 -0.41
C LEU A 201 23.95 -26.85 -0.32
N ASP A 202 22.63 -27.10 -0.18
CA ASP A 202 22.08 -28.46 -0.16
C ASP A 202 22.27 -29.22 -1.49
N ASN A 203 22.24 -28.51 -2.63
CA ASN A 203 22.47 -29.13 -3.95
C ASN A 203 23.95 -29.42 -4.25
N THR A 204 24.86 -28.80 -3.49
CA THR A 204 26.31 -29.01 -3.61
C THR A 204 26.86 -30.07 -2.64
N ASP A 205 26.04 -30.64 -1.77
CA ASP A 205 26.44 -31.73 -0.87
C ASP A 205 26.27 -33.10 -1.59
N PRO A 206 27.35 -33.75 -2.02
CA PRO A 206 27.27 -35.03 -2.74
C PRO A 206 26.75 -36.17 -1.85
N SER A 207 26.71 -36.01 -0.52
CA SER A 207 26.17 -37.02 0.40
C SER A 207 24.65 -37.15 0.35
N LYS A 208 23.94 -36.18 -0.25
CA LYS A 208 22.47 -36.20 -0.43
C LYS A 208 22.01 -36.69 -1.81
N LYS A 209 22.93 -37.09 -2.70
CA LYS A 209 22.63 -37.60 -4.05
C LYS A 209 22.68 -39.13 -4.19
N SER A 210 22.84 -39.87 -3.09
CA SER A 210 22.76 -41.33 -3.09
C SER A 210 21.41 -41.77 -2.55
N ASP A 211 20.47 -42.06 -3.45
CA ASP A 211 19.54 -43.20 -3.45
C ASP A 211 18.88 -43.32 -4.83
#